data_AF-A0A7C7R475-F1
#
_entry.id   AF-A0A7C7R475-F1
#
_cell.length_a   1.000
_cell.length_b   1.000
_cell.length_c   1.000
_cell.angle_alpha   90.00
_cell.angle_beta   90.00
_cell.angle_gamma   90.00
#
_symmetry.space_group_name_H-M   'P 1'
#
loop_
_entity.id
_entity.type
_entity.pdbx_description
1 polymer ?
#
loop_
_entity_poly.entity_id
_entity_poly.type
_entity_poly.pdbx_seq_one_letter_code
_entity_poly.pdbx_strand_id
1 'polypeptide(L)'
;MFAQEQRTIEERIRAFLRQQGVPEPDTFPWAPLNLAKGTWGISINFFQLAADEARSGRLKGVPVPQRAAQLAQAVAEHLDDLPGFAKIEAVKGYLNFYFDPAVYSRRVLDTVLEQGDRFG
;
A
#
# COMPACT_ATOMS: atom_id res chain seq x y z
N MET A 1 -4.97 14.07 3.86
CA MET A 1 -5.55 13.90 2.51
C MET A 1 -5.66 12.44 2.06
N PHE A 2 -4.79 11.51 2.51
CA PHE A 2 -4.79 10.10 2.04
C PHE A 2 -5.43 9.07 2.99
N ALA A 3 -6.00 9.53 4.11
CA ALA A 3 -6.49 8.62 5.14
C ALA A 3 -7.64 7.74 4.66
N GLN A 4 -8.44 8.20 3.69
CA GLN A 4 -9.55 7.42 3.16
C GLN A 4 -9.08 6.35 2.17
N GLU A 5 -8.19 6.69 1.23
CA GLU A 5 -7.58 5.73 0.32
C GLU A 5 -6.77 4.68 1.09
N GLN A 6 -5.99 5.10 2.09
CA GLN A 6 -5.26 4.16 2.96
C GLN A 6 -6.21 3.18 3.63
N ARG A 7 -7.33 3.63 4.22
CA ARG A 7 -8.32 2.73 4.81
C ARG A 7 -8.90 1.73 3.81
N THR A 8 -9.29 2.19 2.62
CA THR A 8 -9.80 1.31 1.57
C THR A 8 -8.76 0.26 1.16
N ILE A 9 -7.49 0.65 1.02
CA ILE A 9 -6.40 -0.27 0.71
C ILE A 9 -6.21 -1.27 1.85
N GLU A 10 -6.14 -0.81 3.09
CA GLU A 10 -5.98 -1.67 4.26
C GLU A 10 -7.11 -2.69 4.38
N GLU A 11 -8.36 -2.29 4.15
CA GLU A 11 -9.52 -3.19 4.17
C GLU A 11 -9.41 -4.29 3.11
N ARG A 12 -9.01 -3.93 1.87
CA ARG A 12 -8.79 -4.92 0.80
C ARG A 12 -7.61 -5.84 1.10
N ILE A 13 -6.50 -5.31 1.63
CA ILE A 13 -5.35 -6.12 2.03
C ILE A 13 -5.76 -7.08 3.15
N ARG A 14 -6.46 -6.61 4.18
CA ARG A 14 -6.96 -7.47 5.26
C ARG A 14 -7.89 -8.56 4.74
N ALA A 15 -8.80 -8.24 3.83
CA ALA A 15 -9.67 -9.23 3.19
C ALA A 15 -8.86 -10.30 2.43
N PHE A 16 -7.83 -9.88 1.68
CA PHE A 16 -6.92 -10.79 1.00
C PHE A 16 -6.15 -11.68 1.99
N LEU A 17 -5.60 -11.11 3.07
CA LEU A 17 -4.86 -11.87 4.09
C LEU A 17 -5.75 -12.90 4.78
N ARG A 18 -7.02 -12.56 5.10
CA ARG A 18 -8.00 -13.50 5.65
C ARG A 18 -8.26 -14.68 4.71
N GLN A 19 -8.41 -14.42 3.41
CA GLN A 19 -8.61 -15.48 2.41
C GLN A 19 -7.41 -16.42 2.31
N GLN A 20 -6.20 -15.88 2.46
CA GLN A 20 -4.96 -16.64 2.47
C GLN A 20 -4.66 -17.29 3.85
N GLY A 21 -5.50 -17.02 4.86
CA GLY A 21 -5.32 -17.48 6.24
C GLY A 21 -4.11 -16.85 6.95
N VAL A 22 -3.50 -15.80 6.40
CA VAL A 22 -2.33 -15.10 6.96
C VAL A 22 -2.79 -14.22 8.14
N PRO A 23 -2.03 -14.12 9.26
CA PRO A 23 -2.41 -13.22 10.35
C PRO A 23 -2.49 -11.79 9.84
N GLU A 24 -3.52 -11.06 10.21
CA GLU A 24 -3.59 -9.63 9.86
C GLU A 24 -2.64 -8.84 10.75
N PRO A 25 -1.85 -7.91 10.19
CA PRO A 25 -1.07 -6.99 11.01
C PRO A 25 -2.00 -5.98 11.71
N ASP A 26 -1.69 -5.58 12.93
CA ASP A 26 -2.46 -4.56 13.64
C ASP A 26 -2.39 -3.21 12.89
N THR A 27 -1.20 -2.86 12.40
CA THR A 27 -0.94 -1.62 11.66
C THR A 27 -0.16 -1.88 10.37
N PHE A 28 -0.41 -1.07 9.34
CA PHE A 28 0.35 -1.10 8.10
C PHE A 28 1.44 -0.02 8.12
N PRO A 29 2.72 -0.37 7.90
CA PRO A 29 3.83 0.59 7.91
C PRO A 29 3.85 1.38 6.60
N TRP A 30 3.02 2.40 6.51
CA TRP A 30 2.97 3.32 5.38
C TRP A 30 4.22 4.21 5.34
N ALA A 31 4.83 4.34 4.17
CA ALA A 31 5.92 5.28 3.92
C ALA A 31 5.63 6.11 2.66
N PRO A 32 5.98 7.41 2.64
CA PRO A 32 5.93 8.18 1.41
C PRO A 32 7.02 7.72 0.44
N LEU A 33 6.69 7.64 -0.85
CA LEU A 33 7.70 7.44 -1.89
C LEU A 33 8.43 8.77 -2.13
N ASN A 34 9.75 8.78 -1.93
CA ASN A 34 10.52 10.01 -1.96
C ASN A 34 10.55 10.68 -3.36
N LEU A 35 10.29 11.99 -3.31
CA LEU A 35 10.04 12.99 -4.36
C LEU A 35 11.14 13.20 -5.42
N ALA A 36 12.21 12.40 -5.44
CA ALA A 36 13.39 12.66 -6.27
C ALA A 36 13.13 12.61 -7.79
N LYS A 37 11.94 12.14 -8.22
CA LYS A 37 11.53 12.08 -9.63
C LYS A 37 10.15 12.69 -9.92
N GLY A 38 9.64 13.56 -9.04
CA GLY A 38 8.31 14.19 -9.22
C GLY A 38 7.13 13.22 -9.20
N THR A 39 7.36 11.97 -8.77
CA THR A 39 6.32 10.95 -8.61
C THR A 39 5.77 11.04 -7.19
N TRP A 40 4.45 11.17 -7.10
CA TRP A 40 3.73 11.20 -5.83
C TRP A 40 3.25 9.79 -5.56
N GLY A 41 3.50 9.28 -4.36
CA GLY A 41 3.11 7.92 -4.04
C GLY A 41 3.33 7.55 -2.57
N ILE A 42 2.77 6.41 -2.22
CA ILE A 42 2.89 5.79 -0.90
C ILE A 42 3.31 4.34 -1.07
N SER A 43 3.96 3.78 -0.08
CA SER A 43 4.35 2.37 -0.09
C SER A 43 4.05 1.69 1.24
N ILE A 44 3.89 0.38 1.16
CA ILE A 44 3.76 -0.53 2.31
C ILE A 44 4.84 -1.61 2.18
N ASN A 45 5.40 -2.04 3.30
CA ASN A 45 6.33 -3.17 3.35
C ASN A 45 5.63 -4.44 3.88
N PHE A 46 6.01 -5.61 3.33
CA PHE A 46 5.48 -6.91 3.74
C PHE A 46 6.48 -7.75 4.55
N PHE A 47 7.63 -7.19 4.92
CA PHE A 47 8.68 -7.93 5.62
C PHE A 47 8.28 -8.32 7.03
N GLN A 48 7.59 -7.43 7.77
CA GLN A 48 7.10 -7.75 9.11
C GLN A 48 6.08 -8.88 9.06
N LEU A 49 5.11 -8.78 8.15
CA LEU A 49 4.09 -9.81 7.94
C LEU A 49 4.71 -11.17 7.59
N ALA A 50 5.66 -11.19 6.65
CA ALA A 50 6.37 -12.41 6.27
C ALA A 50 7.20 -12.99 7.43
N ALA A 51 7.80 -12.15 8.28
CA ALA A 51 8.53 -12.59 9.46
C ALA A 51 7.61 -13.21 10.51
N ASP A 52 6.43 -12.63 10.75
CA ASP A 52 5.45 -13.16 11.69
C ASP A 52 4.83 -14.47 11.20
N GLU A 53 4.58 -14.57 9.88
CA GLU A 53 4.17 -15.82 9.26
C GLU A 53 5.26 -16.91 9.41
N ALA A 54 6.54 -16.54 9.25
CA ALA A 54 7.68 -17.44 9.48
C ALA A 54 7.72 -17.96 10.93
N ARG A 55 7.59 -17.05 11.90
CA ARG A 55 7.59 -17.36 13.34
C ARG A 55 6.42 -18.25 13.73
N SER A 56 5.27 -18.12 13.07
CA SER A 56 4.11 -19.00 13.29
C SER A 56 4.32 -20.45 12.82
N GLY A 57 5.48 -20.78 12.22
CA GLY A 57 5.81 -22.11 11.73
C GLY A 57 5.14 -22.48 10.40
N ARG A 58 4.42 -21.54 9.77
CA ARG A 58 3.71 -21.76 8.51
C ARG A 58 4.59 -21.70 7.27
N LEU A 59 5.71 -20.98 7.35
CA LEU A 59 6.71 -21.00 6.29
C LEU A 59 7.60 -22.24 6.45
N LYS A 60 7.36 -23.27 5.64
CA LYS A 60 8.17 -24.50 5.54
C LYS A 60 9.53 -24.21 4.88
N GLY A 61 10.37 -23.38 5.49
CA GLY A 61 11.71 -23.05 4.99
C GLY A 61 11.75 -21.98 3.89
N VAL A 62 10.66 -21.24 3.67
CA VAL A 62 10.67 -20.11 2.73
C VAL A 62 11.37 -18.92 3.39
N PRO A 63 12.43 -18.34 2.78
CA PRO A 63 13.07 -17.14 3.28
C PRO A 63 12.11 -15.96 3.36
N VAL A 64 12.17 -15.20 4.46
CA VAL A 64 11.32 -14.01 4.69
C VAL A 64 11.32 -13.02 3.51
N PRO A 65 12.46 -12.66 2.88
CA PRO A 65 12.45 -11.76 1.73
C PRO A 65 11.69 -12.31 0.51
N GLN A 66 11.78 -13.63 0.28
CA GLN A 66 11.05 -14.28 -0.81
C GLN A 66 9.55 -14.26 -0.53
N ARG A 67 9.15 -14.56 0.71
CA ARG A 67 7.75 -14.52 1.11
C ARG A 67 7.17 -13.10 1.05
N ALA A 68 7.92 -12.10 1.50
CA ALA A 68 7.52 -10.70 1.42
C ALA A 68 7.28 -10.28 -0.04
N ALA A 69 8.19 -10.67 -0.96
CA ALA A 69 8.02 -10.40 -2.39
C ALA A 69 6.78 -11.09 -2.99
N GLN A 70 6.52 -12.35 -2.62
CA GLN A 70 5.31 -13.07 -3.04
C GLN A 70 4.03 -12.40 -2.54
N LEU A 71 4.00 -11.99 -1.27
CA LEU A 71 2.86 -11.28 -0.68
C LEU A 71 2.62 -9.94 -1.39
N ALA A 72 3.69 -9.16 -1.59
CA ALA A 72 3.58 -7.89 -2.29
C ALA A 72 3.03 -8.07 -3.72
N GLN A 73 3.51 -9.08 -4.46
CA GLN A 73 3.05 -9.37 -5.81
C GLN A 73 1.57 -9.80 -5.83
N ALA A 74 1.20 -10.76 -4.98
CA ALA A 74 -0.17 -11.28 -4.93
C ALA A 74 -1.17 -10.20 -4.48
N VAL A 75 -0.76 -9.33 -3.55
CA VAL A 75 -1.58 -8.17 -3.17
C VAL A 75 -1.67 -7.17 -4.33
N ALA A 76 -0.59 -6.88 -5.05
CA ALA A 76 -0.64 -5.98 -6.21
C ALA A 76 -1.67 -6.47 -7.26
N GLU A 77 -1.64 -7.76 -7.58
CA GLU A 77 -2.60 -8.39 -8.50
C GLU A 77 -4.05 -8.32 -8.01
N HIS A 78 -4.25 -8.45 -6.70
CA HIS A 78 -5.58 -8.30 -6.09
C HIS A 78 -6.09 -6.84 -6.10
N LEU A 79 -5.17 -5.88 -6.16
CA LEU A 79 -5.45 -4.45 -6.06
C LEU A 79 -5.42 -3.72 -7.40
N ASP A 80 -5.17 -4.39 -8.54
CA ASP A 80 -4.91 -3.78 -9.85
C ASP A 80 -6.02 -2.83 -10.35
N ASP A 81 -7.26 -3.02 -9.90
CA ASP A 81 -8.42 -2.16 -10.21
C ASP A 81 -8.79 -1.22 -9.04
N LEU A 82 -7.80 -0.52 -8.48
CA LEU A 82 -8.04 0.51 -7.47
C LEU A 82 -8.12 1.90 -8.11
N PRO A 83 -9.29 2.57 -8.08
CA PRO A 83 -9.42 3.90 -8.65
C PRO A 83 -8.58 4.92 -7.88
N GLY A 84 -7.98 5.87 -8.62
CA GLY A 84 -7.19 6.96 -8.04
C GLY A 84 -5.67 6.73 -8.02
N PHE A 85 -5.21 5.54 -8.42
CA PHE A 85 -3.80 5.24 -8.62
C PHE A 85 -3.49 5.10 -10.10
N ALA A 86 -2.41 5.74 -10.55
CA ALA A 86 -1.91 5.57 -11.91
C ALA A 86 -1.19 4.23 -12.08
N LYS A 87 -0.59 3.72 -11.00
CA LYS A 87 0.16 2.46 -11.02
C LYS A 87 0.27 1.88 -9.61
N ILE A 88 0.16 0.56 -9.52
CA ILE A 88 0.49 -0.23 -8.33
C ILE A 88 1.62 -1.19 -8.72
N GLU A 89 2.68 -1.25 -7.92
CA GLU A 89 3.90 -2.00 -8.29
C GLU A 89 4.49 -2.72 -7.08
N ALA A 90 4.69 -4.03 -7.21
CA ALA A 90 5.41 -4.82 -6.23
C ALA A 90 6.91 -4.83 -6.55
N VAL A 91 7.74 -4.40 -5.59
CA VAL A 91 9.21 -4.37 -5.74
C VAL A 91 9.86 -4.94 -4.49
N LYS A 92 10.47 -6.14 -4.60
CA LYS A 92 11.27 -6.76 -3.52
C LYS A 92 10.58 -6.79 -2.14
N GLY A 93 9.27 -7.04 -2.10
CA GLY A 93 8.49 -7.08 -0.86
C GLY A 93 7.93 -5.74 -0.37
N TYR A 94 8.11 -4.69 -1.16
CA TYR A 94 7.36 -3.45 -1.05
C TYR A 94 6.24 -3.42 -2.07
N LEU A 95 5.13 -2.79 -1.71
CA LEU A 95 4.05 -2.45 -2.62
C LEU A 95 3.97 -0.93 -2.72
N ASN A 96 4.24 -0.43 -3.91
CA ASN A 96 4.32 0.97 -4.24
C ASN A 96 3.06 1.39 -4.98
N PHE A 97 2.44 2.46 -4.51
CA PHE A 97 1.26 3.07 -5.10
C PHE A 97 1.65 4.43 -5.64
N TYR A 98 1.48 4.64 -6.94
CA TYR A 98 1.75 5.90 -7.61
C TYR A 98 0.43 6.58 -7.94
N PHE A 99 0.26 7.83 -7.51
CA PHE A 99 -0.93 8.61 -7.79
C PHE A 99 -0.91 9.12 -9.23
N ASP A 100 -2.09 9.28 -9.81
CA ASP A 100 -2.25 10.06 -11.04
C ASP A 100 -2.06 11.55 -10.71
N PRO A 101 -1.01 12.21 -11.23
CA PRO A 101 -0.76 13.62 -10.94
C PRO A 101 -1.91 14.54 -11.34
N ALA A 102 -2.67 14.22 -12.40
CA ALA A 102 -3.78 15.04 -12.86
C ALA A 102 -4.97 14.96 -11.89
N VAL A 103 -5.34 13.75 -11.47
CA VAL A 103 -6.40 13.52 -10.46
C VAL A 103 -6.01 14.15 -9.13
N TYR A 104 -4.75 13.96 -8.75
CA TYR A 104 -4.25 14.44 -7.47
C TYR A 104 -4.18 15.98 -7.42
N SER A 105 -3.62 16.62 -8.45
CA SER A 105 -3.52 18.09 -8.52
C SER A 105 -4.90 18.73 -8.48
N ARG A 106 -5.87 18.16 -9.18
CA ARG A 106 -7.26 18.65 -9.17
C ARG A 106 -7.88 18.56 -7.77
N ARG A 107 -7.76 17.42 -7.09
CA ARG A 107 -8.31 17.26 -5.74
C ARG A 107 -7.66 18.21 -4.72
N VAL A 108 -6.35 18.44 -4.83
CA VAL A 108 -5.66 19.41 -3.95
C VAL A 108 -6.20 20.81 -4.20
N LEU A 109 -6.28 21.23 -5.47
CA LEU A 109 -6.81 22.53 -5.83
C LEU A 109 -8.27 22.71 -5.39
N ASP A 110 -9.13 21.71 -5.61
CA ASP A 110 -10.53 21.72 -5.16
C ASP A 110 -10.59 21.85 -3.63
N THR A 111 -9.77 21.09 -2.89
CA THR A 111 -9.71 21.17 -1.42
C THR A 111 -9.24 22.54 -0.94
N VAL A 112 -8.23 23.13 -1.58
CA VAL A 112 -7.73 24.49 -1.28
C VAL A 112 -8.81 25.52 -1.55
N LEU A 113 -9.52 25.41 -2.68
CA LEU A 113 -10.59 26.32 -3.07
C LEU A 113 -11.80 26.20 -2.13
N GLU A 114 -12.14 25.01 -1.67
CA GLU A 114 -13.23 24.76 -0.71
C GLU A 114 -12.89 25.24 0.70
N GLN A 115 -11.65 25.02 1.14
CA GLN A 115 -11.22 25.39 2.51
C GLN A 115 -10.77 26.84 2.61
N GLY A 116 -10.33 27.45 1.50
CA GLY A 116 -9.89 28.84 1.42
C GLY A 116 -8.84 29.17 2.48
N ASP A 117 -9.11 30.21 3.28
CA ASP A 117 -8.23 30.68 4.36
C ASP A 117 -8.03 29.67 5.50
N ARG A 118 -8.81 28.57 5.53
CA ARG A 118 -8.68 27.49 6.52
C ARG A 118 -7.83 26.32 6.04
N PHE A 119 -7.26 26.40 4.83
CA PHE A 119 -6.39 25.35 4.31
C PHE A 119 -4.99 25.45 4.95
N GLY A 120 -4.63 24.48 5.80
CA GLY A 120 -3.35 24.40 6.53
C GLY A 120 -3.45 23.55 7.79
#